data_AF-A0A8C0RC52-F1
#
_entry.id   AF-A0A8C0RC52-F1
#
_cell.length_a   1.000
_cell.length_b   1.000
_cell.length_c   1.000
_cell.angle_alpha   90.00
_cell.angle_beta   90.00
_cell.angle_gamma   90.00
#
_symmetry.space_group_name_H-M   'P 1'
#
loop_
_entity.id
_entity.type
_entity.pdbx_description
1 polymer ?
#
loop_
_entity_poly.entity_id
_entity_poly.type
_entity_poly.pdbx_seq_one_letter_code
_entity_poly.pdbx_strand_id
1 'polypeptide(L)'
;MEGRAESRWLEKCQWELAEPHPETTQLESVRADIISTVEFNHTGELLATGDKGGRVVIFQREPESKNAPHSQGEYDVYSTFQSHEPEFDYLKSLEIEEKINKIKWLPQQNAAHSLLSTNDKTIKLWKITERDKRPEGYNLKDEEGKLKDLSTVTSLQVPVLKPMDLMVEVSPRRVFANGHTYHINSISVNSDCETYMSADDLRINLWHLAITDRSFNIVDIKPANMEDLTEVITASEFHPHHCNLFVYSSSKGSLRLCDMRAAALCDKHSKLFEEPEDPSNRSFFSEIISSVSDVKFSHSGRYMLTRDYLTVKVWDLNMEARPIETYQVHDYLRSKLCSLYENDCIFDKFECAWNGSDSVIMTGAYNNFFRMFDRNTKRDVTLEASRESSKPRAVLKPRRVCVGGKRRRDDISVDSLDFTKKILHTAWHPAENIIAIAATNNLYIFQDKVNSEMH
;
A
#
# COMPACT_ATOMS: atom_id res chain seq x y z
N MET A 1 38.11 -6.33 23.43
CA MET A 1 37.17 -7.29 22.81
C MET A 1 35.91 -6.52 22.45
N GLU A 2 35.97 -5.76 21.37
CA GLU A 2 34.84 -5.03 20.80
C GLU A 2 34.23 -5.94 19.73
N GLY A 3 33.06 -6.50 20.00
CA GLY A 3 32.30 -7.25 19.02
C GLY A 3 31.76 -6.29 17.97
N ARG A 4 32.29 -6.36 16.75
CA ARG A 4 31.61 -5.88 15.54
C ARG A 4 30.27 -6.60 15.44
N ALA A 5 29.19 -5.95 15.85
CA ALA A 5 27.86 -6.35 15.44
C ALA A 5 27.70 -5.95 13.96
N GLU A 6 27.82 -6.94 13.09
CA GLU A 6 27.64 -6.82 11.66
C GLU A 6 26.27 -6.24 11.33
N SER A 7 26.26 -5.10 10.63
CA SER A 7 25.11 -4.63 9.87
C SER A 7 24.72 -5.75 8.91
N ARG A 8 23.55 -6.36 9.06
CA ARG A 8 23.02 -7.33 8.09
C ARG A 8 22.25 -6.59 7.00
N TRP A 9 22.51 -7.02 5.76
CA TRP A 9 22.39 -6.21 4.57
C TRP A 9 21.31 -6.78 3.65
N LEU A 10 20.36 -5.93 3.29
CA LEU A 10 19.36 -6.20 2.26
C LEU A 10 20.04 -6.41 0.89
N GLU A 11 19.76 -7.54 0.25
CA GLU A 11 20.04 -7.87 -1.14
C GLU A 11 18.89 -7.43 -2.05
N LYS A 12 19.22 -6.98 -3.27
CA LYS A 12 18.27 -6.40 -4.23
C LYS A 12 17.83 -7.39 -5.31
N CYS A 13 16.52 -7.52 -5.49
CA CYS A 13 15.82 -8.04 -6.68
C CYS A 13 15.01 -6.89 -7.31
N GLN A 14 15.09 -6.71 -8.63
CA GLN A 14 14.52 -5.53 -9.32
C GLN A 14 13.52 -5.97 -10.39
N TRP A 15 12.38 -5.28 -10.43
CA TRP A 15 11.37 -5.42 -11.48
C TRP A 15 11.05 -4.07 -12.12
N GLU A 16 10.96 -4.06 -13.44
CA GLU A 16 10.51 -2.92 -14.25
C GLU A 16 9.15 -3.31 -14.81
N LEU A 17 8.08 -2.57 -14.43
CA LEU A 17 6.77 -2.75 -15.04
C LEU A 17 6.85 -2.16 -16.45
N ALA A 18 7.09 -3.00 -17.45
CA ALA A 18 7.10 -2.58 -18.84
C ALA A 18 6.48 -3.65 -19.76
N GLU A 19 5.31 -3.36 -20.33
CA GLU A 19 4.97 -3.82 -21.67
C GLU A 19 4.35 -2.67 -22.50
N PRO A 20 4.70 -2.55 -23.78
CA PRO A 20 4.22 -1.47 -24.64
C PRO A 20 2.84 -1.79 -25.21
N HIS A 21 1.85 -0.93 -24.93
CA HIS A 21 0.71 -0.80 -25.85
C HIS A 21 1.17 0.04 -27.06
N PRO A 22 1.00 -0.46 -28.30
CA PRO A 22 1.08 0.41 -29.46
C PRO A 22 -0.20 1.25 -29.48
N GLU A 23 -0.05 2.58 -29.40
CA GLU A 23 -0.98 3.63 -29.89
C GLU A 23 -1.16 4.88 -28.98
N THR A 24 -0.41 5.04 -27.88
CA THR A 24 -0.42 6.31 -27.12
C THR A 24 0.95 6.97 -27.05
N THR A 25 0.93 8.30 -27.08
CA THR A 25 2.08 9.21 -27.02
C THR A 25 3.05 8.78 -25.90
N GLN A 26 4.34 8.60 -26.20
CA GLN A 26 5.34 8.02 -25.28
C GLN A 26 5.40 8.67 -23.88
N LEU A 27 4.96 9.91 -23.72
CA LEU A 27 4.93 10.60 -22.41
C LEU A 27 3.73 10.19 -21.52
N GLU A 28 2.57 9.89 -22.11
CA GLU A 28 1.36 9.50 -21.38
C GLU A 28 1.46 8.06 -20.87
N SER A 29 2.04 7.16 -21.67
CA SER A 29 2.33 5.77 -21.28
C SER A 29 3.18 5.73 -19.99
N VAL A 30 4.25 6.52 -19.91
CA VAL A 30 5.15 6.54 -18.74
C VAL A 30 4.46 7.06 -17.48
N ARG A 31 3.47 7.95 -17.62
CA ARG A 31 2.72 8.48 -16.46
C ARG A 31 1.71 7.47 -15.93
N ALA A 32 1.09 6.68 -16.80
CA ALA A 32 0.17 5.60 -16.44
C ALA A 32 0.89 4.47 -15.67
N ASP A 33 2.14 4.18 -16.03
CA ASP A 33 2.97 3.14 -15.40
C ASP A 33 3.49 3.49 -13.99
N ILE A 34 3.20 4.69 -13.46
CA ILE A 34 3.63 5.09 -12.12
C ILE A 34 2.86 4.30 -11.07
N ILE A 35 3.57 3.53 -10.23
CA ILE A 35 3.00 2.76 -9.14
C ILE A 35 2.45 3.72 -8.07
N SER A 36 1.20 3.50 -7.67
CA SER A 36 0.46 4.32 -6.71
C SER A 36 0.05 3.56 -5.44
N THR A 37 0.25 2.24 -5.38
CA THR A 37 0.05 1.45 -4.16
C THR A 37 0.76 0.10 -4.27
N VAL A 38 1.22 -0.45 -3.15
CA VAL A 38 1.92 -1.73 -3.04
C VAL A 38 1.44 -2.45 -1.78
N GLU A 39 1.02 -3.71 -1.89
CA GLU A 39 0.48 -4.46 -0.75
C GLU A 39 0.74 -5.97 -0.89
N PHE A 40 1.34 -6.59 0.12
CA PHE A 40 1.46 -8.04 0.24
C PHE A 40 0.12 -8.67 0.66
N ASN A 41 -0.15 -9.89 0.21
CA ASN A 41 -1.22 -10.68 0.80
C ASN A 41 -0.85 -11.17 2.20
N HIS A 42 -1.81 -11.75 2.92
CA HIS A 42 -1.62 -12.21 4.30
C HIS A 42 -0.52 -13.28 4.48
N THR A 43 -0.24 -14.09 3.45
CA THR A 43 0.83 -15.11 3.50
C THR A 43 2.19 -14.53 3.10
N GLY A 44 2.19 -13.44 2.34
CA GLY A 44 3.37 -12.85 1.69
C GLY A 44 3.75 -13.53 0.37
N GLU A 45 3.08 -14.61 -0.02
CA GLU A 45 3.34 -15.31 -1.30
C GLU A 45 2.95 -14.47 -2.53
N LEU A 46 1.97 -13.57 -2.36
CA LEU A 46 1.52 -12.68 -3.41
C LEU A 46 1.81 -11.23 -3.04
N LEU A 47 2.28 -10.45 -4.01
CA LEU A 47 2.49 -9.02 -3.93
C LEU A 47 1.66 -8.34 -5.00
N ALA A 48 0.80 -7.38 -4.64
CA ALA A 48 0.04 -6.60 -5.59
C ALA A 48 0.57 -5.17 -5.69
N THR A 49 0.60 -4.64 -6.91
CA THR A 49 0.83 -3.22 -7.19
C THR A 49 -0.32 -2.65 -8.00
N GLY A 50 -0.73 -1.43 -7.67
CA GLY A 50 -1.64 -0.63 -8.48
C GLY A 50 -0.91 0.57 -9.08
N ASP A 51 -1.31 1.00 -10.26
CA ASP A 51 -0.71 2.15 -10.94
C ASP A 51 -1.71 3.29 -11.21
N LYS A 52 -1.18 4.39 -11.75
CA LYS A 52 -1.97 5.56 -12.14
C LYS A 52 -2.87 5.30 -13.34
N GLY A 53 -2.53 4.33 -14.19
CA GLY A 53 -3.34 3.89 -15.33
C GLY A 53 -4.45 2.90 -14.98
N GLY A 54 -4.73 2.66 -13.70
CA GLY A 54 -5.83 1.81 -13.26
C GLY A 54 -5.59 0.30 -13.39
N ARG A 55 -4.36 -0.13 -13.65
CA ARG A 55 -3.99 -1.55 -13.72
C ARG A 55 -3.57 -2.06 -12.35
N VAL A 56 -3.81 -3.36 -12.15
CA VAL A 56 -3.30 -4.11 -11.01
C VAL A 56 -2.43 -5.23 -11.53
N VAL A 57 -1.20 -5.30 -11.00
CA VAL A 57 -0.25 -6.37 -11.29
C VAL A 57 -0.02 -7.16 -10.01
N ILE A 58 -0.20 -8.47 -10.09
CA ILE A 58 0.04 -9.42 -9.01
C ILE A 58 1.30 -10.19 -9.35
N PHE A 59 2.22 -10.24 -8.40
CA PHE A 59 3.42 -11.06 -8.45
C PHE A 59 3.27 -12.24 -7.49
N GLN A 60 3.74 -13.41 -7.88
CA GLN A 60 3.79 -14.60 -7.04
C GLN A 60 5.25 -14.98 -6.80
N ARG A 61 5.57 -15.30 -5.56
CA ARG A 61 6.88 -15.81 -5.19
C ARG A 61 7.05 -17.23 -5.73
N GLU A 62 8.16 -17.49 -6.43
CA GLU A 62 8.50 -18.84 -6.84
C GLU A 62 8.66 -19.75 -5.60
N PRO A 63 8.08 -20.96 -5.61
CA PRO A 63 8.27 -21.92 -4.54
C PRO A 63 9.74 -22.38 -4.47
N GLU A 64 10.26 -22.56 -3.26
CA GLU A 64 11.65 -23.02 -3.06
C GLU A 64 11.90 -24.36 -3.78
N SER A 65 12.78 -24.33 -4.78
CA SER A 65 13.21 -25.54 -5.49
C SER A 65 14.05 -26.42 -4.57
N LYS A 66 13.73 -27.72 -4.51
CA LYS A 66 14.52 -28.74 -3.79
C LYS A 66 16.01 -28.77 -4.16
N ASN A 67 16.37 -28.23 -5.33
CA ASN A 67 17.74 -28.20 -5.83
C ASN A 67 18.54 -26.95 -5.40
N ALA A 68 17.91 -25.95 -4.79
CA ALA A 68 18.57 -24.73 -4.32
C ALA A 68 17.93 -24.20 -3.02
N PRO A 69 18.17 -24.85 -1.85
CA PRO A 69 17.55 -24.52 -0.56
C PRO A 69 17.98 -23.17 0.05
N HIS A 70 18.53 -22.26 -0.76
CA HIS A 70 19.02 -20.93 -0.35
C HIS A 70 18.62 -19.83 -1.34
N SER A 71 17.79 -20.14 -2.35
CA SER A 71 17.19 -19.12 -3.20
C SER A 71 15.84 -18.75 -2.61
N GLN A 72 15.81 -17.70 -1.77
CA GLN A 72 14.53 -17.05 -1.45
C GLN A 72 13.89 -16.67 -2.79
N GLY A 73 12.75 -17.29 -3.11
CA GLY A 73 12.14 -17.24 -4.44
C GLY A 73 11.97 -15.81 -4.97
N GLU A 74 12.21 -15.62 -6.26
CA GLU A 74 11.95 -14.34 -6.93
C GLU A 74 10.43 -14.17 -7.11
N TYR A 75 9.96 -12.93 -7.19
CA TYR A 75 8.55 -12.60 -7.38
C TYR A 75 8.28 -12.38 -8.87
N ASP A 76 7.67 -13.35 -9.53
CA ASP A 76 7.34 -13.26 -10.96
C ASP A 76 5.92 -12.77 -11.19
N VAL A 77 5.67 -12.17 -12.36
CA VAL A 77 4.33 -11.71 -12.75
C VAL A 77 3.38 -12.91 -12.80
N TYR A 78 2.39 -12.89 -11.92
CA TYR A 78 1.36 -13.91 -11.79
C TYR A 78 0.11 -13.56 -12.57
N SER A 79 -0.31 -12.29 -12.53
CA SER A 79 -1.45 -11.80 -13.29
C SER A 79 -1.43 -10.29 -13.44
N THR A 80 -1.92 -9.80 -14.57
CA THR A 80 -2.13 -8.37 -14.86
C THR A 80 -3.55 -8.17 -15.35
N PHE A 81 -4.26 -7.19 -14.81
CA PHE A 81 -5.61 -6.86 -15.25
C PHE A 81 -5.93 -5.37 -15.09
N GLN A 82 -6.80 -4.86 -15.95
CA GLN A 82 -7.35 -3.50 -15.83
C GLN A 82 -8.39 -3.49 -14.71
N SER A 83 -8.12 -2.77 -13.62
CA SER A 83 -9.04 -2.68 -12.49
C SER A 83 -10.05 -1.55 -12.69
N HIS A 84 -9.57 -0.36 -13.03
CA HIS A 84 -10.40 0.83 -13.19
C HIS A 84 -10.14 1.47 -14.54
N GLU A 85 -11.16 2.08 -15.12
CA GLU A 85 -11.04 2.85 -16.37
C GLU A 85 -11.47 4.28 -16.07
N PRO A 86 -11.03 5.27 -16.87
CA PRO A 86 -11.46 6.65 -16.68
C PRO A 86 -12.97 6.75 -16.79
N GLU A 87 -13.61 7.36 -15.79
CA GLU A 87 -15.05 7.62 -15.78
C GLU A 87 -15.30 9.13 -15.75
N PHE A 88 -16.44 9.58 -16.27
CA PHE A 88 -16.81 10.99 -16.24
C PHE A 88 -18.21 11.17 -15.66
N ASP A 89 -18.31 11.93 -14.56
CA ASP A 89 -19.59 12.36 -13.99
C ASP A 89 -20.06 13.61 -14.74
N TYR A 90 -20.92 13.41 -15.75
CA TYR A 90 -21.48 14.50 -16.56
C TYR A 90 -22.32 15.50 -15.73
N LEU A 91 -22.93 15.06 -14.63
CA LEU A 91 -23.78 15.93 -13.82
C LEU A 91 -22.94 16.88 -12.98
N LYS A 92 -21.78 16.42 -12.51
CA LYS A 92 -20.82 17.23 -11.74
C LYS A 92 -19.73 17.85 -12.60
N SER A 93 -19.67 17.48 -13.89
CA SER A 93 -18.55 17.81 -14.78
C SER A 93 -17.20 17.44 -14.16
N LEU A 94 -17.13 16.25 -13.57
CA LEU A 94 -15.97 15.77 -12.83
C LEU A 94 -15.41 14.52 -13.50
N GLU A 95 -14.15 14.57 -13.90
CA GLU A 95 -13.40 13.39 -14.32
C GLU A 95 -13.01 12.56 -13.10
N ILE A 96 -13.24 11.25 -13.18
CA ILE A 96 -12.87 10.28 -12.17
C ILE A 96 -11.66 9.53 -12.72
N GLU A 97 -10.50 9.82 -12.15
CA GLU A 97 -9.25 9.16 -12.51
C GLU A 97 -9.33 7.64 -12.26
N GLU A 98 -8.72 6.86 -13.15
CA GLU A 98 -8.56 5.42 -13.04
C GLU A 98 -7.49 5.01 -12.02
N LYS A 99 -6.67 5.96 -11.55
CA LYS A 99 -5.58 5.73 -10.59
C LYS A 99 -6.03 4.88 -9.41
N ILE A 100 -5.28 3.80 -9.16
CA ILE A 100 -5.53 2.95 -7.99
C ILE A 100 -4.96 3.62 -6.74
N ASN A 101 -5.84 4.00 -5.81
CA ASN A 101 -5.45 4.66 -4.57
C ASN A 101 -4.94 3.67 -3.52
N LYS A 102 -5.64 2.53 -3.36
CA LYS A 102 -5.30 1.49 -2.37
C LYS A 102 -5.72 0.11 -2.86
N ILE A 103 -4.94 -0.89 -2.46
CA ILE A 103 -5.27 -2.31 -2.59
C ILE A 103 -5.31 -2.92 -1.19
N LYS A 104 -6.29 -3.76 -0.91
CA LYS A 104 -6.35 -4.58 0.31
C LYS A 104 -6.77 -6.00 0.01
N TRP A 105 -5.94 -6.95 0.43
CA TRP A 105 -6.26 -8.37 0.32
C TRP A 105 -7.33 -8.76 1.33
N LEU A 106 -8.19 -9.72 0.96
CA LEU A 106 -9.06 -10.41 1.91
C LEU A 106 -8.35 -11.66 2.45
N PRO A 107 -8.65 -12.09 3.69
CA PRO A 107 -8.21 -13.39 4.19
C PRO A 107 -8.69 -14.51 3.27
N GLN A 108 -7.81 -15.44 2.95
CA GLN A 108 -8.11 -16.53 2.03
C GLN A 108 -9.12 -17.51 2.65
N GLN A 109 -10.29 -17.67 2.01
CA GLN A 109 -11.36 -18.57 2.47
C GLN A 109 -11.40 -19.89 1.71
N ASN A 110 -10.83 -19.93 0.51
CA ASN A 110 -10.79 -21.10 -0.37
C ASN A 110 -9.57 -21.02 -1.29
N ALA A 111 -9.47 -21.90 -2.30
CA ALA A 111 -8.37 -21.86 -3.25
C ALA A 111 -8.27 -20.54 -4.05
N ALA A 112 -9.33 -19.74 -4.12
CA ALA A 112 -9.29 -18.44 -4.77
C ALA A 112 -8.78 -17.36 -3.81
N HIS A 113 -7.94 -16.47 -4.35
CA HIS A 113 -7.59 -15.23 -3.68
C HIS A 113 -8.61 -14.15 -3.99
N SER A 114 -8.73 -13.16 -3.10
CA SER A 114 -9.61 -12.02 -3.31
C SER A 114 -8.96 -10.75 -2.78
N LEU A 115 -9.14 -9.65 -3.51
CA LEU A 115 -8.63 -8.34 -3.13
C LEU A 115 -9.65 -7.25 -3.45
N LEU A 116 -9.61 -6.17 -2.68
CA LEU A 116 -10.28 -4.92 -2.96
C LEU A 116 -9.29 -3.96 -3.61
N SER A 117 -9.72 -3.28 -4.65
CA SER A 117 -9.03 -2.12 -5.23
C SER A 117 -9.98 -0.92 -5.24
N THR A 118 -9.45 0.27 -5.06
CA THR A 118 -10.24 1.51 -5.10
C THR A 118 -9.54 2.60 -5.90
N ASN A 119 -10.32 3.39 -6.63
CA ASN A 119 -9.93 4.72 -7.09
C ASN A 119 -10.61 5.77 -6.19
N ASP A 120 -10.79 6.99 -6.68
CA ASP A 120 -11.38 8.09 -5.92
C ASP A 120 -12.87 7.92 -5.57
N LYS A 121 -13.62 7.07 -6.29
CA LYS A 121 -15.09 6.98 -6.15
C LYS A 121 -15.65 5.57 -6.04
N THR A 122 -14.92 4.57 -6.52
CA THR A 122 -15.43 3.20 -6.67
C THR A 122 -14.46 2.18 -6.08
N ILE A 123 -15.00 1.25 -5.30
CA ILE A 123 -14.28 0.07 -4.80
C ILE A 123 -14.72 -1.15 -5.61
N LYS A 124 -13.78 -1.99 -6.05
CA LYS A 124 -14.06 -3.24 -6.76
C LYS A 124 -13.49 -4.42 -5.98
N LEU A 125 -14.29 -5.49 -5.84
CA LEU A 125 -13.83 -6.78 -5.29
C LEU A 125 -13.48 -7.71 -6.44
N TRP A 126 -12.23 -8.13 -6.47
CA TRP A 126 -11.69 -9.03 -7.47
C TRP A 126 -11.51 -10.43 -6.91
N LYS A 127 -11.76 -11.44 -7.74
CA LYS A 127 -11.45 -12.84 -7.47
C LYS A 127 -10.37 -13.32 -8.43
N ILE A 128 -9.35 -13.93 -7.87
CA ILE A 128 -8.24 -14.53 -8.60
C ILE A 128 -8.31 -16.03 -8.41
N THR A 129 -8.40 -16.78 -9.50
CA THR A 129 -8.52 -18.24 -9.49
C THR A 129 -7.55 -18.88 -10.45
N GLU A 130 -6.95 -19.97 -10.01
CA GLU A 130 -6.18 -20.87 -10.87
C GLU A 130 -7.08 -21.90 -11.52
N ARG A 131 -6.83 -22.18 -12.79
CA ARG A 131 -7.52 -23.18 -13.58
C ARG A 131 -6.53 -24.05 -14.32
N ASP A 132 -6.50 -25.33 -13.95
CA ASP A 132 -5.63 -26.38 -14.50
C ASP A 132 -6.40 -27.37 -15.40
N LYS A 133 -7.71 -27.14 -15.60
CA LYS A 133 -8.60 -28.05 -16.36
C LYS A 133 -9.55 -27.31 -17.29
N ARG A 134 -9.78 -27.89 -18.46
CA ARG A 134 -10.78 -27.43 -19.43
C ARG A 134 -11.77 -28.54 -19.82
N PRO A 135 -13.05 -28.19 -20.07
CA PRO A 135 -14.01 -29.14 -20.63
C PRO A 135 -13.71 -29.42 -22.10
N GLU A 136 -13.63 -30.69 -22.46
CA GLU A 136 -13.48 -31.19 -23.84
C GLU A 136 -14.60 -32.19 -24.18
N GLY A 137 -14.84 -32.45 -25.47
CA GLY A 137 -15.88 -33.39 -25.91
C GLY A 137 -17.27 -32.79 -26.08
N TYR A 138 -17.37 -31.58 -26.64
CA TYR A 138 -18.67 -30.97 -26.98
C TYR A 138 -19.37 -31.73 -28.12
N ASN A 139 -20.70 -31.84 -28.05
CA ASN A 139 -21.49 -32.55 -29.07
C ASN A 139 -21.54 -31.82 -30.41
N LEU A 140 -21.56 -30.49 -30.39
CA LEU A 140 -21.80 -29.65 -31.57
C LEU A 140 -20.53 -29.01 -32.12
N LYS A 141 -19.44 -29.01 -31.35
CA LYS A 141 -18.16 -28.42 -31.74
C LYS A 141 -17.04 -29.44 -31.61
N ASP A 142 -16.10 -29.44 -32.54
CA ASP A 142 -14.83 -30.15 -32.38
C ASP A 142 -13.89 -29.38 -31.44
N GLU A 143 -12.73 -29.96 -31.15
CA GLU A 143 -11.72 -29.37 -30.26
C GLU A 143 -11.13 -28.06 -30.80
N GLU A 144 -11.34 -27.76 -32.09
CA GLU A 144 -10.95 -26.51 -32.77
C GLU A 144 -12.08 -25.47 -32.73
N GLY A 145 -13.23 -25.81 -32.14
CA GLY A 145 -14.40 -24.94 -32.03
C GLY A 145 -15.27 -24.87 -33.30
N LYS A 146 -14.95 -25.64 -34.34
CA LYS A 146 -15.78 -25.72 -35.56
C LYS A 146 -17.01 -26.56 -35.32
N LEU A 147 -18.09 -26.17 -35.99
CA LEU A 147 -19.34 -26.92 -35.95
C LEU A 147 -19.13 -28.31 -36.55
N LYS A 148 -19.45 -29.34 -35.79
CA LYS A 148 -19.50 -30.72 -36.29
C LYS A 148 -20.67 -30.86 -37.26
N ASP A 149 -20.50 -31.70 -38.27
CA ASP A 149 -21.62 -32.08 -39.12
C ASP A 149 -22.64 -32.87 -38.28
N LEU A 150 -23.88 -32.36 -38.22
CA LEU A 150 -24.98 -32.95 -37.44
C LEU A 150 -25.25 -34.41 -37.85
N SER A 151 -24.93 -34.79 -39.09
CA SER A 151 -25.07 -36.17 -39.57
C SER A 151 -24.15 -37.17 -38.85
N THR A 152 -23.05 -36.69 -38.26
CA THR A 152 -22.05 -37.51 -37.56
C THR A 152 -22.34 -37.71 -36.08
N VAL A 153 -23.30 -36.96 -35.52
CA VAL A 153 -23.68 -37.03 -34.11
C VAL A 153 -24.69 -38.17 -33.89
N THR A 154 -24.17 -39.36 -33.63
CA THR A 154 -24.99 -40.57 -33.41
C THR A 154 -25.44 -40.76 -31.97
N SER A 155 -24.79 -40.10 -31.01
CA SER A 155 -25.12 -40.15 -29.58
C SER A 155 -24.69 -38.85 -28.88
N LEU A 156 -25.39 -38.49 -27.80
CA LEU A 156 -25.01 -37.35 -26.96
C LEU A 156 -24.00 -37.78 -25.90
N GLN A 157 -22.95 -36.99 -25.75
CA GLN A 157 -21.89 -37.16 -24.78
C GLN A 157 -21.88 -35.99 -23.80
N VAL A 158 -21.42 -36.24 -22.58
CA VAL A 158 -21.19 -35.22 -21.56
C VAL A 158 -19.72 -34.80 -21.62
N PRO A 159 -19.40 -33.49 -21.66
CA PRO A 159 -18.02 -33.03 -21.67
C PRO A 159 -17.23 -33.53 -20.45
N VAL A 160 -15.96 -33.87 -20.67
CA VAL A 160 -15.05 -34.34 -19.62
C VAL A 160 -13.98 -33.29 -19.38
N LEU A 161 -13.62 -33.07 -18.12
CA LEU A 161 -12.53 -32.18 -17.75
C LEU A 161 -11.19 -32.85 -18.04
N LYS A 162 -10.40 -32.24 -18.93
CA LYS A 162 -9.02 -32.65 -19.19
C LYS A 162 -8.02 -31.65 -18.59
N PRO A 163 -6.83 -32.12 -18.15
CA PRO A 163 -5.74 -31.24 -17.73
C PRO A 163 -5.34 -30.26 -18.83
N MET A 164 -5.02 -29.03 -18.45
CA MET A 164 -4.44 -27.98 -19.29
C MET A 164 -3.32 -27.27 -18.52
N ASP A 165 -2.54 -26.45 -19.22
CA ASP A 165 -1.57 -25.58 -18.58
C ASP A 165 -2.26 -24.62 -17.60
N LEU A 166 -1.61 -24.37 -16.46
CA LEU A 166 -2.14 -23.52 -15.39
C LEU A 166 -2.44 -22.12 -15.93
N MET A 167 -3.70 -21.72 -15.85
CA MET A 167 -4.14 -20.39 -16.27
C MET A 167 -4.72 -19.65 -15.06
N VAL A 168 -4.29 -18.40 -14.88
CA VAL A 168 -4.82 -17.52 -13.83
C VAL A 168 -5.93 -16.67 -14.43
N GLU A 169 -7.13 -16.78 -13.86
CA GLU A 169 -8.30 -16.00 -14.25
C GLU A 169 -8.63 -14.98 -13.15
N VAL A 170 -8.71 -13.71 -13.53
CA VAL A 170 -9.13 -12.61 -12.64
C VAL A 170 -10.48 -12.10 -13.09
N SER A 171 -11.44 -12.05 -12.17
CA SER A 171 -12.81 -11.60 -12.45
C SER A 171 -13.30 -10.58 -11.43
N PRO A 172 -13.97 -9.48 -11.87
CA PRO A 172 -14.61 -8.56 -10.96
C PRO A 172 -15.86 -9.24 -10.39
N ARG A 173 -15.90 -9.44 -9.07
CA ARG A 173 -17.08 -10.02 -8.41
C ARG A 173 -18.13 -8.97 -8.10
N ARG A 174 -17.69 -7.81 -7.62
CA ARG A 174 -18.57 -6.77 -7.07
C ARG A 174 -17.97 -5.40 -7.29
N VAL A 175 -18.86 -4.42 -7.45
CA VAL A 175 -18.53 -3.00 -7.57
C VAL A 175 -19.36 -2.25 -6.53
N PHE A 176 -18.67 -1.55 -5.64
CA PHE A 176 -19.26 -0.70 -4.60
C PHE A 176 -19.03 0.75 -5.02
N ALA A 177 -20.09 1.36 -5.56
CA ALA A 177 -20.05 2.70 -6.14
C ALA A 177 -21.03 3.63 -5.42
N ASN A 178 -20.93 4.93 -5.69
CA ASN A 178 -21.87 5.96 -5.22
C ASN A 178 -22.02 6.10 -3.69
N GLY A 179 -21.10 5.51 -2.91
CA GLY A 179 -21.09 5.69 -1.45
C GLY A 179 -20.35 6.95 -0.98
N HIS A 180 -19.47 7.51 -1.83
CA HIS A 180 -18.58 8.61 -1.46
C HIS A 180 -18.86 9.87 -2.27
N THR A 181 -18.84 11.01 -1.56
CA THR A 181 -18.96 12.32 -2.20
C THR A 181 -17.58 12.88 -2.53
N TYR A 182 -16.60 12.65 -1.65
CA TYR A 182 -15.21 13.14 -1.76
C TYR A 182 -14.27 12.03 -2.22
N HIS A 183 -12.95 12.26 -2.20
CA HIS A 183 -11.98 11.30 -2.74
C HIS A 183 -11.70 10.21 -1.70
N ILE A 184 -11.87 8.94 -2.08
CA ILE A 184 -11.55 7.81 -1.20
C ILE A 184 -10.03 7.76 -0.98
N ASN A 185 -9.62 7.93 0.28
CA ASN A 185 -8.22 7.88 0.69
C ASN A 185 -7.83 6.52 1.34
N SER A 186 -8.81 5.79 1.87
CA SER A 186 -8.56 4.55 2.62
C SER A 186 -9.62 3.48 2.37
N ILE A 187 -9.18 2.23 2.35
CA ILE A 187 -10.03 1.04 2.50
C ILE A 187 -9.37 0.12 3.53
N SER A 188 -10.17 -0.54 4.36
CA SER A 188 -9.67 -1.47 5.38
C SER A 188 -10.68 -2.59 5.61
N VAL A 189 -10.21 -3.83 5.59
CA VAL A 189 -11.04 -5.03 5.80
C VAL A 189 -11.19 -5.27 7.30
N ASN A 190 -12.40 -5.61 7.74
CA ASN A 190 -12.65 -5.92 9.13
C ASN A 190 -12.20 -7.36 9.47
N SER A 191 -11.72 -7.58 10.68
CA SER A 191 -11.43 -8.89 11.26
C SER A 191 -12.63 -9.85 11.31
N ASP A 192 -13.86 -9.36 11.12
CA ASP A 192 -15.07 -10.19 11.03
C ASP A 192 -15.19 -11.00 9.72
N CYS A 193 -14.35 -10.71 8.72
CA CYS A 193 -14.36 -11.33 7.39
C CYS A 193 -15.67 -11.12 6.57
N GLU A 194 -16.55 -10.24 7.01
CA GLU A 194 -17.84 -9.94 6.36
C GLU A 194 -17.95 -8.49 5.92
N THR A 195 -17.33 -7.59 6.68
CA THR A 195 -17.41 -6.14 6.47
C THR A 195 -16.04 -5.54 6.13
N TYR A 196 -16.10 -4.37 5.52
CA TYR A 196 -14.93 -3.51 5.31
C TYR A 196 -15.38 -2.05 5.39
N MET A 197 -14.45 -1.13 5.60
CA MET A 197 -14.74 0.30 5.58
C MET A 197 -13.99 0.98 4.46
N SER A 198 -14.54 2.11 4.02
CA SER A 198 -13.88 3.05 3.14
C SER A 198 -14.05 4.46 3.69
N ALA A 199 -12.98 5.24 3.62
CA ALA A 199 -12.97 6.63 4.08
C ALA A 199 -12.67 7.57 2.91
N ASP A 200 -13.43 8.66 2.85
CA ASP A 200 -13.10 9.84 2.05
C ASP A 200 -12.64 10.99 2.96
N ASP A 201 -12.51 12.19 2.41
CA ASP A 201 -12.00 13.35 3.14
C ASP A 201 -12.87 13.77 4.33
N LEU A 202 -14.17 13.41 4.39
CA LEU A 202 -15.08 13.84 5.47
C LEU A 202 -15.93 12.71 6.07
N ARG A 203 -15.97 11.53 5.44
CA ARG A 203 -16.88 10.44 5.78
C ARG A 203 -16.20 9.09 5.80
N ILE A 204 -16.65 8.23 6.70
CA ILE A 204 -16.30 6.81 6.74
C ILE A 204 -17.58 5.99 6.60
N ASN A 205 -17.58 5.09 5.62
CA ASN A 205 -18.67 4.20 5.32
C ASN A 205 -18.29 2.76 5.62
N LEU A 206 -19.18 2.03 6.26
CA LEU A 206 -19.13 0.59 6.48
C LEU A 206 -19.91 -0.12 5.36
N TRP A 207 -19.30 -1.16 4.81
CA TRP A 207 -19.85 -1.97 3.73
C TRP A 207 -19.86 -3.43 4.14
N HIS A 208 -20.84 -4.16 3.62
CA HIS A 208 -20.84 -5.60 3.70
C HIS A 208 -20.32 -6.16 2.36
N LEU A 209 -19.37 -7.09 2.40
CA LEU A 209 -18.73 -7.65 1.19
C LEU A 209 -19.73 -8.27 0.21
N ALA A 210 -20.90 -8.68 0.69
CA ALA A 210 -21.97 -9.25 -0.13
C ALA A 210 -23.06 -8.26 -0.62
N ILE A 211 -23.02 -6.99 -0.24
CA ILE A 211 -24.08 -6.00 -0.50
C ILE A 211 -23.46 -4.77 -1.15
N THR A 212 -23.84 -4.46 -2.40
CA THR A 212 -23.21 -3.39 -3.20
C THR A 212 -24.07 -2.14 -3.33
N ASP A 213 -25.36 -2.23 -3.03
CA ASP A 213 -26.36 -1.18 -3.23
C ASP A 213 -26.54 -0.27 -2.00
N ARG A 214 -25.93 -0.63 -0.86
CA ARG A 214 -26.07 0.08 0.41
C ARG A 214 -24.75 0.08 1.17
N SER A 215 -24.46 1.22 1.77
CA SER A 215 -23.42 1.39 2.79
C SER A 215 -24.01 2.12 3.99
N PHE A 216 -23.38 1.93 5.15
CA PHE A 216 -23.76 2.63 6.38
C PHE A 216 -22.69 3.66 6.73
N ASN A 217 -23.06 4.93 6.77
CA ASN A 217 -22.14 5.97 7.19
C ASN A 217 -21.97 5.93 8.72
N ILE A 218 -20.74 5.63 9.16
CA ILE A 218 -20.40 5.50 10.59
C ILE A 218 -19.73 6.75 11.16
N VAL A 219 -19.09 7.55 10.31
CA VAL A 219 -18.48 8.85 10.67
C VAL A 219 -18.83 9.87 9.59
N ASP A 220 -19.30 11.05 10.01
CA ASP A 220 -19.50 12.22 9.16
C ASP A 220 -18.99 13.46 9.91
N ILE A 221 -17.83 13.98 9.51
CA ILE A 221 -17.25 15.22 10.07
C ILE A 221 -17.57 16.43 9.20
N LYS A 222 -18.47 16.29 8.21
CA LYS A 222 -18.84 17.38 7.33
C LYS A 222 -19.50 18.52 8.13
N PRO A 223 -18.94 19.76 8.07
CA PRO A 223 -19.56 20.89 8.73
C PRO A 223 -20.88 21.28 8.06
N ALA A 224 -21.76 21.97 8.79
CA ALA A 224 -23.02 22.47 8.25
C ALA A 224 -22.79 23.47 7.10
N ASN A 225 -21.77 24.33 7.25
CA ASN A 225 -21.26 25.20 6.20
C ASN A 225 -19.87 24.73 5.76
N MET A 226 -19.66 24.52 4.46
CA MET A 226 -18.36 24.09 3.92
C MET A 226 -17.25 25.12 4.14
N GLU A 227 -17.59 26.39 4.35
CA GLU A 227 -16.61 27.44 4.69
C GLU A 227 -15.98 27.24 6.08
N ASP A 228 -16.68 26.54 6.99
CA ASP A 228 -16.19 26.22 8.34
C ASP A 228 -15.32 24.96 8.36
N LEU A 229 -14.94 24.43 7.19
CA LEU A 229 -14.13 23.23 7.10
C LEU A 229 -12.71 23.52 7.59
N THR A 230 -12.36 22.94 8.73
CA THR A 230 -11.02 23.10 9.33
C THR A 230 -10.23 21.81 9.41
N GLU A 231 -10.85 20.66 9.14
CA GLU A 231 -10.23 19.36 9.35
C GLU A 231 -10.78 18.34 8.34
N VAL A 232 -9.90 17.52 7.78
CA VAL A 232 -10.26 16.41 6.89
C VAL A 232 -9.68 15.11 7.40
N ILE A 233 -10.35 14.00 7.09
CA ILE A 233 -9.86 12.64 7.33
C ILE A 233 -8.77 12.33 6.31
N THR A 234 -7.62 11.84 6.78
CA THR A 234 -6.46 11.59 5.92
C THR A 234 -6.16 10.11 5.72
N ALA A 235 -6.40 9.29 6.74
CA ALA A 235 -6.26 7.85 6.69
C ALA A 235 -7.19 7.18 7.70
N SER A 236 -7.57 5.92 7.45
CA SER A 236 -8.32 5.09 8.40
C SER A 236 -7.97 3.62 8.28
N GLU A 237 -8.00 2.91 9.42
CA GLU A 237 -7.73 1.47 9.46
C GLU A 237 -8.53 0.77 10.58
N PHE A 238 -8.98 -0.46 10.33
CA PHE A 238 -9.57 -1.33 11.34
C PHE A 238 -8.49 -1.93 12.23
N HIS A 239 -8.85 -2.18 13.48
CA HIS A 239 -7.97 -2.93 14.37
C HIS A 239 -7.83 -4.39 13.89
N PRO A 240 -6.61 -4.97 13.86
CA PRO A 240 -6.38 -6.29 13.25
C PRO A 240 -7.14 -7.43 13.93
N HIS A 241 -7.41 -7.30 15.23
CA HIS A 241 -8.05 -8.37 16.05
C HIS A 241 -9.43 -8.00 16.63
N HIS A 242 -9.84 -6.74 16.56
CA HIS A 242 -11.02 -6.26 17.29
C HIS A 242 -11.99 -5.64 16.29
N CYS A 243 -13.03 -6.40 15.94
CA CYS A 243 -13.94 -6.04 14.86
C CYS A 243 -14.74 -4.75 15.07
N ASN A 244 -14.80 -4.27 16.32
CA ASN A 244 -15.50 -3.06 16.70
C ASN A 244 -14.60 -1.82 16.76
N LEU A 245 -13.28 -1.97 16.68
CA LEU A 245 -12.34 -0.87 16.84
C LEU A 245 -11.76 -0.46 15.48
N PHE A 246 -11.75 0.84 15.21
CA PHE A 246 -11.04 1.41 14.09
C PHE A 246 -10.48 2.78 14.47
N VAL A 247 -9.45 3.22 13.75
CA VAL A 247 -8.85 4.54 13.91
C VAL A 247 -9.03 5.33 12.61
N TYR A 248 -9.20 6.64 12.74
CA TYR A 248 -8.96 7.55 11.64
C TYR A 248 -8.07 8.71 12.10
N SER A 249 -7.21 9.16 11.20
CA SER A 249 -6.34 10.31 11.39
C SER A 249 -6.86 11.53 10.63
N SER A 250 -6.38 12.71 11.01
CA SER A 250 -6.76 13.94 10.35
C SER A 250 -5.60 14.80 9.86
N SER A 251 -5.96 15.82 9.07
CA SER A 251 -5.05 16.85 8.58
C SER A 251 -4.49 17.77 9.68
N LYS A 252 -5.00 17.66 10.91
CA LYS A 252 -4.55 18.44 12.07
C LYS A 252 -3.63 17.67 13.03
N GLY A 253 -3.22 16.46 12.66
CA GLY A 253 -2.32 15.66 13.50
C GLY A 253 -3.01 14.87 14.61
N SER A 254 -4.35 14.82 14.62
CA SER A 254 -5.10 14.07 15.64
C SER A 254 -5.44 12.66 15.16
N LEU A 255 -5.50 11.71 16.10
CA LEU A 255 -5.96 10.34 15.85
C LEU A 255 -7.15 10.05 16.72
N ARG A 256 -8.22 9.55 16.12
CA ARG A 256 -9.46 9.22 16.82
C ARG A 256 -9.70 7.73 16.71
N LEU A 257 -9.65 7.06 17.86
CA LEU A 257 -10.03 5.66 17.97
C LEU A 257 -11.51 5.57 18.30
N CYS A 258 -12.27 4.86 17.48
CA CYS A 258 -13.70 4.69 17.60
C CYS A 258 -14.04 3.26 18.03
N ASP A 259 -15.12 3.13 18.82
CA ASP A 259 -15.68 1.84 19.22
C ASP A 259 -17.13 1.73 18.75
N MET A 260 -17.35 0.87 17.75
CA MET A 260 -18.65 0.63 17.12
C MET A 260 -19.67 -0.02 18.06
N ARG A 261 -19.25 -0.55 19.22
CA ARG A 261 -20.16 -1.06 20.25
C ARG A 261 -20.74 0.04 21.12
N ALA A 262 -20.03 1.15 21.27
CA ALA A 262 -20.46 2.25 22.13
C ALA A 262 -21.66 3.00 21.53
N ALA A 263 -21.68 3.17 20.21
CA ALA A 263 -22.77 3.81 19.48
C ALA A 263 -22.81 3.32 18.02
N ALA A 264 -24.01 3.32 17.44
CA ALA A 264 -24.19 3.00 16.02
C ALA A 264 -23.52 4.04 15.11
N LEU A 265 -23.60 5.32 15.49
CA LEU A 265 -22.84 6.40 14.87
C LEU A 265 -21.59 6.63 15.71
N CYS A 266 -20.41 6.61 15.08
CA CYS A 266 -19.13 6.88 15.72
C CYS A 266 -18.79 8.38 15.64
N ASP A 267 -19.80 9.22 15.85
CA ASP A 267 -19.70 10.70 15.86
C ASP A 267 -18.85 11.21 17.04
N LYS A 268 -18.79 10.44 18.12
CA LYS A 268 -17.83 10.60 19.22
C LYS A 268 -16.71 9.59 19.11
N HIS A 269 -15.48 10.05 19.32
CA HIS A 269 -14.33 9.17 19.47
C HIS A 269 -14.35 8.54 20.87
N SER A 270 -13.91 7.28 20.97
CA SER A 270 -13.69 6.61 22.25
C SER A 270 -12.42 7.14 22.92
N LYS A 271 -11.36 7.33 22.12
CA LYS A 271 -10.08 7.89 22.56
C LYS A 271 -9.56 8.89 21.54
N LEU A 272 -8.93 9.96 22.03
CA LEU A 272 -8.29 11.00 21.24
C LEU A 272 -6.79 10.97 21.52
N PHE A 273 -5.97 10.76 20.49
CA PHE A 273 -4.51 10.81 20.60
C PHE A 273 -4.03 12.11 19.96
N GLU A 274 -3.56 13.02 20.81
CA GLU A 274 -3.04 14.32 20.41
C GLU A 274 -1.79 14.62 21.23
N GLU A 275 -0.77 15.14 20.56
CA GLU A 275 0.43 15.64 21.22
C GLU A 275 0.25 17.14 21.48
N PRO A 276 0.37 17.62 22.73
CA PRO A 276 0.29 19.05 23.02
C PRO A 276 1.42 19.79 22.30
N GLU A 277 1.09 20.64 21.33
CA GLU A 277 2.06 21.55 20.74
C GLU A 277 2.34 22.72 21.69
N ASP A 278 3.62 22.98 21.94
CA ASP A 278 4.03 24.20 22.64
C ASP A 278 3.69 25.42 21.77
N PRO A 279 2.87 26.37 22.23
CA PRO A 279 2.49 27.57 21.47
C PRO A 279 3.70 28.37 20.98
N SER A 280 4.84 28.29 21.67
CA SER A 280 6.08 28.98 21.28
C SER A 280 6.75 28.37 20.04
N ASN A 281 6.49 27.10 19.74
CA ASN A 281 7.00 26.39 18.56
C ASN A 281 6.02 26.40 17.38
N ARG A 282 4.84 27.03 17.56
CA ARG A 282 3.82 27.07 16.53
C ARG A 282 4.21 28.07 15.44
N SER A 283 4.38 27.55 14.24
CA SER A 283 4.62 28.30 13.02
C SER A 283 3.47 28.09 12.04
N PHE A 284 3.40 28.90 10.98
CA PHE A 284 2.45 28.65 9.88
C PHE A 284 2.57 27.22 9.32
N PHE A 285 3.80 26.72 9.21
CA PHE A 285 4.05 25.37 8.69
C PHE A 285 3.70 24.26 9.68
N SER A 286 3.52 24.55 10.97
CA SER A 286 3.26 23.51 11.98
C SER A 286 2.00 22.72 11.66
N GLU A 287 0.91 23.40 11.29
CA GLU A 287 -0.34 22.73 10.92
C GLU A 287 -0.19 21.88 9.65
N ILE A 288 0.53 22.39 8.65
CA ILE A 288 0.77 21.67 7.39
C ILE A 288 1.57 20.39 7.62
N ILE A 289 2.68 20.46 8.37
CA ILE A 289 3.54 19.31 8.62
C ILE A 289 2.99 18.36 9.69
N SER A 290 2.02 18.80 10.50
CA SER A 290 1.33 17.97 11.50
C SER A 290 0.31 17.02 10.87
N SER A 291 -0.12 17.29 9.63
CA SER A 291 -1.04 16.44 8.89
C SER A 291 -0.53 15.00 8.81
N VAL A 292 -1.34 14.06 9.28
CA VAL A 292 -0.99 12.63 9.26
C VAL A 292 -1.23 12.11 7.85
N SER A 293 -0.21 11.54 7.21
CA SER A 293 -0.31 10.97 5.87
C SER A 293 -0.73 9.50 5.87
N ASP A 294 -0.40 8.76 6.91
CA ASP A 294 -0.70 7.33 7.03
C ASP A 294 -0.81 6.89 8.50
N VAL A 295 -1.68 5.91 8.75
CA VAL A 295 -1.88 5.29 10.07
C VAL A 295 -1.90 3.77 9.90
N LYS A 296 -1.12 3.07 10.74
CA LYS A 296 -1.02 1.62 10.72
C LYS A 296 -1.06 0.99 12.10
N PHE A 297 -2.01 0.10 12.36
CA PHE A 297 -1.92 -0.76 13.54
C PHE A 297 -0.70 -1.68 13.43
N SER A 298 -0.03 -1.88 14.57
CA SER A 298 0.93 -2.97 14.74
C SER A 298 0.24 -4.33 14.60
N HIS A 299 0.94 -5.36 14.17
CA HIS A 299 0.39 -6.72 14.01
C HIS A 299 -0.12 -7.28 15.35
N SER A 300 0.51 -6.91 16.46
CA SER A 300 0.06 -7.23 17.82
C SER A 300 -1.23 -6.51 18.23
N GLY A 301 -1.66 -5.48 17.50
CA GLY A 301 -2.81 -4.64 17.82
C GLY A 301 -2.58 -3.66 18.98
N ARG A 302 -1.44 -3.72 19.67
CA ARG A 302 -1.20 -2.88 20.87
C ARG A 302 -0.81 -1.45 20.54
N TYR A 303 -0.08 -1.27 19.44
CA TYR A 303 0.47 0.02 19.02
C TYR A 303 -0.15 0.52 17.72
N MET A 304 -0.12 1.83 17.52
CA MET A 304 -0.40 2.49 16.25
C MET A 304 0.86 3.21 15.77
N LEU A 305 1.14 3.13 14.48
CA LEU A 305 2.16 3.89 13.78
C LEU A 305 1.50 5.02 13.02
N THR A 306 2.09 6.19 13.09
CA THR A 306 1.63 7.34 12.30
C THR A 306 2.80 7.99 11.61
N ARG A 307 2.58 8.40 10.36
CA ARG A 307 3.52 9.22 9.59
C ARG A 307 2.95 10.62 9.45
N ASP A 308 3.71 11.62 9.91
CA ASP A 308 3.51 13.02 9.51
C ASP A 308 4.61 13.41 8.50
N TYR A 309 4.68 14.68 8.09
CA TYR A 309 5.64 15.05 7.05
C TYR A 309 7.09 14.76 7.47
N LEU A 310 7.50 15.13 8.69
CA LEU A 310 8.90 15.07 9.13
C LEU A 310 9.23 13.84 9.97
N THR A 311 8.23 13.23 10.61
CA THR A 311 8.42 12.24 11.67
C THR A 311 7.54 11.01 11.50
N VAL A 312 7.99 9.91 12.08
CA VAL A 312 7.18 8.72 12.33
C VAL A 312 7.04 8.55 13.83
N LYS A 313 5.81 8.36 14.30
CA LYS A 313 5.48 8.25 15.73
C LYS A 313 4.82 6.91 16.02
N VAL A 314 5.17 6.31 17.15
CA VAL A 314 4.53 5.11 17.69
C VAL A 314 3.70 5.50 18.90
N TRP A 315 2.44 5.11 18.90
CA TRP A 315 1.49 5.33 19.98
C TRP A 315 1.13 4.00 20.63
N ASP A 316 1.05 3.97 21.96
CA ASP A 316 0.43 2.85 22.68
C ASP A 316 -1.06 3.16 22.84
N LEU A 317 -1.95 2.22 22.51
CA LEU A 317 -3.40 2.42 22.63
C LEU A 317 -3.89 2.76 24.05
N ASN A 318 -3.05 2.54 25.06
CA ASN A 318 -3.33 2.88 26.45
C ASN A 318 -2.73 4.24 26.88
N MET A 319 -1.98 4.93 26.01
CA MET A 319 -1.34 6.22 26.30
C MET A 319 -1.76 7.26 25.26
N GLU A 320 -2.83 8.00 25.56
CA GLU A 320 -3.44 8.98 24.66
C GLU A 320 -2.67 10.30 24.55
N ALA A 321 -2.02 10.74 25.64
CA ALA A 321 -1.50 12.10 25.74
C ALA A 321 -0.18 12.37 24.99
N ARG A 322 0.53 11.33 24.52
CA ARG A 322 1.77 11.47 23.74
C ARG A 322 2.19 10.16 23.08
N PRO A 323 2.94 10.20 21.97
CA PRO A 323 3.58 9.00 21.42
C PRO A 323 4.62 8.44 22.39
N ILE A 324 4.81 7.12 22.36
CA ILE A 324 5.85 6.43 23.13
C ILE A 324 7.22 6.51 22.46
N GLU A 325 7.26 6.66 21.13
CA GLU A 325 8.48 6.75 20.33
C GLU A 325 8.27 7.73 19.17
N THR A 326 9.26 8.58 18.91
CA THR A 326 9.24 9.54 17.80
C THR A 326 10.56 9.45 17.04
N TYR A 327 10.48 9.22 15.74
CA TYR A 327 11.60 9.03 14.83
C TYR A 327 11.65 10.14 13.79
N GLN A 328 12.79 10.81 13.68
CA GLN A 328 13.00 11.87 12.71
C GLN A 328 13.35 11.27 11.34
N VAL A 329 12.50 11.47 10.33
CA VAL A 329 12.73 10.90 9.00
C VAL A 329 13.65 11.80 8.20
N HIS A 330 13.29 13.07 8.04
CA HIS A 330 14.07 14.01 7.25
C HIS A 330 14.04 15.42 7.86
N ASP A 331 14.38 15.51 9.15
CA ASP A 331 14.49 16.78 9.88
C ASP A 331 15.48 17.77 9.23
N TYR A 332 16.42 17.27 8.43
CA TYR A 332 17.30 18.10 7.59
C TYR A 332 16.54 18.97 6.54
N LEU A 333 15.26 18.70 6.29
CA LEU A 333 14.38 19.51 5.43
C LEU A 333 13.69 20.65 6.16
N ARG A 334 13.80 20.76 7.48
CA ARG A 334 13.09 21.78 8.28
C ARG A 334 13.45 23.22 7.87
N SER A 335 14.68 23.46 7.42
CA SER A 335 15.13 24.75 6.88
C SER A 335 14.66 25.01 5.44
N LYS A 336 14.10 24.01 4.76
CA LYS A 336 13.65 24.06 3.37
C LYS A 336 12.12 24.09 3.23
N LEU A 337 11.36 24.12 4.32
CA LEU A 337 9.89 24.06 4.31
C LEU A 337 9.25 25.11 3.40
N CYS A 338 9.78 26.34 3.36
CA CYS A 338 9.27 27.38 2.46
C CYS A 338 9.39 26.98 0.98
N SER A 339 10.54 26.45 0.56
CA SER A 339 10.76 26.00 -0.81
C SER A 339 9.99 24.71 -1.15
N LEU A 340 9.77 23.84 -0.16
CA LEU A 340 8.95 22.64 -0.30
C LEU A 340 7.46 22.97 -0.43
N TYR A 341 7.01 24.05 0.20
CA TYR A 341 5.66 24.57 0.06
C TYR A 341 5.43 25.20 -1.32
N GLU A 342 6.39 25.98 -1.83
CA GLU A 342 6.30 26.57 -3.18
C GLU A 342 6.24 25.54 -4.31
N ASN A 343 6.80 24.34 -4.09
CA ASN A 343 6.84 23.25 -5.07
C ASN A 343 5.84 22.12 -4.76
N ASP A 344 4.86 22.34 -3.87
CA ASP A 344 3.85 21.38 -3.40
C ASP A 344 4.37 20.07 -2.79
N CYS A 345 5.68 19.89 -2.67
CA CYS A 345 6.31 18.70 -2.09
C CYS A 345 5.92 18.52 -0.63
N ILE A 346 5.63 19.61 0.10
CA ILE A 346 5.18 19.52 1.50
C ILE A 346 3.86 18.74 1.67
N PHE A 347 3.08 18.57 0.60
CA PHE A 347 1.81 17.82 0.61
C PHE A 347 1.97 16.35 0.20
N ASP A 348 3.20 15.89 -0.03
CA ASP A 348 3.47 14.49 -0.33
C ASP A 348 3.07 13.58 0.85
N LYS A 349 2.22 12.59 0.55
CA LYS A 349 1.72 11.62 1.55
C LYS A 349 2.60 10.38 1.56
N PHE A 350 3.54 10.32 2.50
CA PHE A 350 4.40 9.16 2.69
C PHE A 350 3.69 8.08 3.51
N GLU A 351 3.80 6.83 3.07
CA GLU A 351 3.32 5.66 3.82
C GLU A 351 4.37 5.14 4.80
N CYS A 352 3.92 4.32 5.75
CA CYS A 352 4.77 3.66 6.72
C CYS A 352 4.36 2.19 6.90
N ALA A 353 5.31 1.35 7.30
CA ALA A 353 5.09 -0.08 7.46
C ALA A 353 5.82 -0.64 8.68
N TRP A 354 5.19 -1.62 9.32
CA TRP A 354 5.79 -2.46 10.34
C TRP A 354 6.47 -3.67 9.69
N ASN A 355 7.56 -4.15 10.27
CA ASN A 355 7.99 -5.52 10.01
C ASN A 355 7.05 -6.52 10.71
N GLY A 356 7.11 -7.80 10.33
CA GLY A 356 6.21 -8.84 10.86
C GLY A 356 6.22 -9.01 12.39
N SER A 357 7.30 -8.62 13.06
CA SER A 357 7.44 -8.70 14.53
C SER A 357 7.21 -7.37 15.27
N ASP A 358 6.73 -6.34 14.58
CA ASP A 358 6.52 -4.98 15.11
C ASP A 358 7.79 -4.33 15.73
N SER A 359 8.99 -4.82 15.45
CA SER A 359 10.24 -4.36 16.04
C SER A 359 11.01 -3.35 15.18
N VAL A 360 10.75 -3.33 13.88
CA VAL A 360 11.38 -2.43 12.92
C VAL A 360 10.30 -1.71 12.13
N ILE A 361 10.50 -0.43 11.89
CA ILE A 361 9.60 0.44 11.14
C ILE A 361 10.30 0.85 9.85
N MET A 362 9.57 0.89 8.73
CA MET A 362 10.03 1.41 7.44
C MET A 362 9.15 2.57 6.98
N THR A 363 9.77 3.55 6.31
CA THR A 363 9.04 4.61 5.62
C THR A 363 9.89 5.24 4.51
N GLY A 364 9.23 5.85 3.53
CA GLY A 364 9.91 6.53 2.42
C GLY A 364 10.36 7.97 2.73
N ALA A 365 11.21 8.48 1.84
CA ALA A 365 11.71 9.85 1.81
C ALA A 365 12.06 10.26 0.35
N TYR A 366 12.58 11.47 0.19
CA TYR A 366 13.04 12.00 -1.10
C TYR A 366 14.39 11.41 -1.55
N ASN A 367 14.78 11.71 -2.79
CA ASN A 367 15.96 11.21 -3.47
C ASN A 367 16.00 9.67 -3.57
N ASN A 368 14.83 9.03 -3.74
CA ASN A 368 14.65 7.58 -3.65
C ASN A 368 15.21 6.98 -2.35
N PHE A 369 15.21 7.75 -1.26
CA PHE A 369 15.59 7.21 0.03
C PHE A 369 14.41 6.58 0.74
N PHE A 370 14.72 5.54 1.49
CA PHE A 370 13.83 4.98 2.50
C PHE A 370 14.62 4.82 3.78
N ARG A 371 13.90 4.88 4.90
CA ARG A 371 14.48 4.79 6.23
C ARG A 371 13.91 3.62 6.97
N MET A 372 14.77 2.99 7.77
CA MET A 372 14.38 1.92 8.67
C MET A 372 14.80 2.29 10.09
N PHE A 373 13.91 2.06 11.05
CA PHE A 373 14.11 2.39 12.46
C PHE A 373 13.91 1.13 13.30
N ASP A 374 14.94 0.71 14.02
CA ASP A 374 14.86 -0.39 14.98
C ASP A 374 14.38 0.15 16.32
N ARG A 375 13.25 -0.36 16.80
CA ARG A 375 12.61 0.08 18.04
C ARG A 375 13.37 -0.34 19.29
N ASN A 376 14.04 -1.48 19.23
CA ASN A 376 14.75 -2.06 20.36
C ASN A 376 16.12 -1.41 20.51
N THR A 377 16.88 -1.29 19.41
CA THR A 377 18.24 -0.73 19.45
C THR A 377 18.28 0.79 19.32
N LYS A 378 17.16 1.42 18.94
CA LYS A 378 17.05 2.86 18.63
C LYS A 378 18.01 3.31 17.53
N ARG A 379 18.49 2.37 16.70
CA ARG A 379 19.32 2.65 15.54
C ARG A 379 18.44 2.87 14.32
N ASP A 380 18.92 3.71 13.43
CA ASP A 380 18.28 3.99 12.16
C ASP A 380 19.27 3.88 11.00
N VAL A 381 18.74 3.62 9.82
CA VAL A 381 19.51 3.56 8.58
C VAL A 381 18.73 4.22 7.46
N THR A 382 19.44 4.95 6.60
CA THR A 382 18.92 5.48 5.33
C THR A 382 19.53 4.69 4.19
N LEU A 383 18.68 4.16 3.33
CA LEU A 383 19.06 3.38 2.15
C LEU A 383 18.48 4.03 0.90
N GLU A 384 18.98 3.64 -0.27
CA GLU A 384 18.63 4.25 -1.56
C GLU A 384 18.16 3.20 -2.56
N ALA A 385 16.99 3.41 -3.15
CA ALA A 385 16.48 2.60 -4.24
C ALA A 385 16.90 3.21 -5.59
N SER A 386 18.03 2.74 -6.15
CA SER A 386 18.55 3.23 -7.43
C SER A 386 19.01 2.09 -8.33
N ARG A 387 18.85 2.30 -9.64
CA ARG A 387 19.30 1.38 -10.71
C ARG A 387 20.83 1.37 -10.84
N GLU A 388 21.47 2.52 -10.68
CA GLU A 388 22.89 2.73 -11.00
C GLU A 388 23.84 2.24 -9.88
N SER A 389 23.35 2.10 -8.65
CA SER A 389 24.19 1.89 -7.47
C SER A 389 24.37 0.42 -7.05
N SER A 390 23.77 -0.55 -7.73
CA SER A 390 23.75 -1.94 -7.25
C SER A 390 23.56 -2.98 -8.37
N LYS A 391 24.54 -3.87 -8.53
CA LYS A 391 24.38 -5.15 -9.27
C LYS A 391 23.28 -6.00 -8.61
N PRO A 392 22.66 -6.98 -9.32
CA PRO A 392 21.77 -7.96 -8.68
C PRO A 392 22.45 -8.57 -7.44
N ARG A 393 21.72 -8.70 -6.32
CA ARG A 393 22.23 -9.18 -5.02
C ARG A 393 23.35 -8.32 -4.40
N ALA A 394 23.52 -7.08 -4.82
CA ALA A 394 24.46 -6.18 -4.15
C ALA A 394 23.86 -5.69 -2.82
N VAL A 395 24.69 -5.78 -1.79
CA VAL A 395 24.45 -5.18 -0.48
C VAL A 395 24.31 -3.66 -0.59
N LEU A 396 23.17 -3.12 -0.16
CA LEU A 396 22.93 -1.68 -0.13
C LEU A 396 23.87 -0.98 0.85
N LYS A 397 24.43 0.18 0.47
CA LYS A 397 25.26 0.98 1.37
C LYS A 397 24.43 2.06 2.08
N PRO A 398 24.67 2.33 3.37
CA PRO A 398 23.96 3.38 4.09
C PRO A 398 24.31 4.74 3.50
N ARG A 399 23.31 5.58 3.31
CA ARG A 399 23.48 6.98 2.89
C ARG A 399 23.36 7.89 4.11
N ARG A 400 24.09 9.01 4.07
CA ARG A 400 23.95 10.09 5.07
C ARG A 400 23.71 11.40 4.36
N VAL A 401 22.70 12.11 4.83
CA VAL A 401 22.40 13.48 4.41
C VAL A 401 23.04 14.44 5.40
N CYS A 402 23.80 15.41 4.91
CA CYS A 402 24.50 16.39 5.73
C CYS A 402 23.95 17.80 5.49
N VAL A 403 23.80 18.55 6.58
CA VAL A 403 23.44 19.97 6.57
C VAL A 403 24.73 20.79 6.69
N GLY A 404 25.17 21.42 5.61
CA GLY A 404 26.36 22.31 5.59
C GLY A 404 27.66 21.70 5.02
N GLY A 405 28.74 22.49 5.02
CA GLY A 405 29.93 22.27 4.19
C GLY A 405 30.95 21.22 4.65
N LYS A 406 30.80 20.60 5.83
CA LYS A 406 31.71 19.52 6.28
C LYS A 406 31.25 18.18 5.70
N ARG A 407 31.60 17.94 4.44
CA ARG A 407 31.23 16.75 3.68
C ARG A 407 32.27 15.64 3.83
N ARG A 408 31.88 14.42 4.23
CA ARG A 408 32.72 13.24 3.97
C ARG A 408 32.51 12.78 2.54
N ARG A 409 33.45 12.01 1.99
CA ARG A 409 33.52 11.62 0.57
C ARG A 409 32.21 11.02 0.00
N ASP A 410 31.39 10.38 0.84
CA ASP A 410 30.14 9.70 0.44
C ASP A 410 28.85 10.36 0.98
N ASP A 411 28.96 11.49 1.70
CA ASP A 411 27.78 12.17 2.24
C ASP A 411 27.09 13.01 1.14
N ILE A 412 25.77 13.09 1.21
CA ILE A 412 24.91 13.80 0.24
C ILE A 412 24.46 15.12 0.88
N SER A 413 24.61 16.22 0.14
CA SER A 413 24.15 17.54 0.61
C SER A 413 22.63 17.63 0.51
N VAL A 414 21.98 18.30 1.48
CA VAL A 414 20.55 18.63 1.40
C VAL A 414 20.21 19.39 0.13
N ASP A 415 21.09 20.30 -0.31
CA ASP A 415 20.88 21.10 -1.53
C ASP A 415 21.01 20.28 -2.83
N SER A 416 21.49 19.03 -2.73
CA SER A 416 21.64 18.13 -3.88
C SER A 416 20.56 17.04 -3.92
N LEU A 417 19.55 17.11 -3.04
CA LEU A 417 18.45 16.17 -3.04
C LEU A 417 17.52 16.42 -4.22
N ASP A 418 17.15 15.35 -4.91
CA ASP A 418 16.13 15.37 -5.95
C ASP A 418 14.75 15.08 -5.34
N PHE A 419 13.92 16.11 -5.26
CA PHE A 419 12.56 16.01 -4.70
C PHE A 419 11.55 15.37 -5.66
N THR A 420 11.90 15.23 -6.94
CA THR A 420 11.05 14.51 -7.91
C THR A 420 11.12 12.99 -7.70
N LYS A 421 12.25 12.51 -7.15
CA LYS A 421 12.50 11.12 -6.77
C LYS A 421 11.99 10.87 -5.36
N LYS A 422 10.77 10.38 -5.21
CA LYS A 422 10.15 10.14 -3.91
C LYS A 422 9.64 8.72 -3.80
N ILE A 423 9.89 8.10 -2.64
CA ILE A 423 9.30 6.82 -2.27
C ILE A 423 8.09 7.13 -1.42
N LEU A 424 6.89 7.03 -2.01
CA LEU A 424 5.64 7.26 -1.29
C LEU A 424 5.02 5.96 -0.77
N HIS A 425 5.17 4.88 -1.54
CA HIS A 425 4.51 3.59 -1.28
C HIS A 425 5.55 2.52 -0.98
N THR A 426 5.37 1.84 0.14
CA THR A 426 6.25 0.77 0.60
C THR A 426 5.46 -0.30 1.32
N ALA A 427 5.81 -1.56 1.13
CA ALA A 427 5.21 -2.69 1.84
C ALA A 427 6.29 -3.57 2.47
N TRP A 428 5.96 -4.18 3.60
CA TRP A 428 6.79 -5.19 4.26
C TRP A 428 6.06 -6.53 4.23
N HIS A 429 6.77 -7.60 3.91
CA HIS A 429 6.24 -8.95 3.97
C HIS A 429 5.76 -9.32 5.39
N PRO A 430 4.60 -9.96 5.55
CA PRO A 430 3.98 -10.18 6.87
C PRO A 430 4.82 -11.03 7.83
N ALA A 431 5.60 -12.00 7.32
CA ALA A 431 6.44 -12.88 8.16
C ALA A 431 7.97 -12.77 7.95
N GLU A 432 8.44 -12.34 6.78
CA GLU A 432 9.86 -12.39 6.39
C GLU A 432 10.47 -10.99 6.26
N ASN A 433 11.80 -10.92 6.25
CA ASN A 433 12.54 -9.68 6.00
C ASN A 433 12.63 -9.38 4.50
N ILE A 434 11.47 -9.31 3.85
CA ILE A 434 11.31 -8.92 2.45
C ILE A 434 10.53 -7.62 2.43
N ILE A 435 11.03 -6.62 1.71
CA ILE A 435 10.38 -5.32 1.54
C ILE A 435 10.19 -5.02 0.07
N ALA A 436 9.07 -4.38 -0.27
CA ALA A 436 8.74 -3.91 -1.59
C ALA A 436 8.64 -2.38 -1.59
N ILE A 437 9.35 -1.73 -2.51
CA ILE A 437 9.48 -0.28 -2.57
C ILE A 437 9.18 0.19 -3.98
N ALA A 438 8.17 1.06 -4.10
CA ALA A 438 7.86 1.72 -5.35
C ALA A 438 8.69 3.01 -5.50
N ALA A 439 9.39 3.14 -6.63
CA ALA A 439 10.02 4.39 -7.04
C ALA A 439 9.59 4.71 -8.48
N THR A 440 8.64 5.62 -8.61
CA THR A 440 8.01 5.97 -9.89
C THR A 440 7.35 4.74 -10.54
N ASN A 441 7.91 4.21 -11.62
CA ASN A 441 7.42 3.03 -12.36
C ASN A 441 8.22 1.76 -12.03
N ASN A 442 9.21 1.84 -11.14
CA ASN A 442 10.03 0.69 -10.75
C ASN A 442 9.58 0.13 -9.41
N LEU A 443 9.52 -1.20 -9.33
CA LEU A 443 9.32 -1.94 -8.10
C LEU A 443 10.64 -2.58 -7.66
N TYR A 444 11.15 -2.17 -6.51
CA TYR A 444 12.32 -2.76 -5.89
C TYR A 444 11.90 -3.72 -4.79
N ILE A 445 12.39 -4.96 -4.86
CA ILE A 445 12.21 -5.95 -3.80
C ILE A 445 13.56 -6.14 -3.14
N PHE A 446 13.62 -5.90 -1.83
CA PHE A 446 14.83 -6.14 -1.06
C PHE A 446 14.59 -7.22 -0.03
N GLN A 447 15.55 -8.11 0.15
CA GLN A 447 15.45 -9.25 1.07
C GLN A 447 16.73 -9.39 1.90
N ASP A 448 16.63 -9.84 3.15
CA ASP A 448 17.81 -10.06 3.97
C ASP A 448 18.66 -11.22 3.43
N LYS A 449 19.98 -11.11 3.52
CA LYS A 449 20.89 -12.18 3.15
C LYS A 449 20.84 -13.27 4.22
N VAL A 450 20.26 -14.42 3.90
CA VAL A 450 20.38 -15.61 4.76
C VAL A 450 21.84 -16.08 4.71
N ASN A 451 22.58 -15.86 5.80
CA ASN A 451 23.93 -16.40 5.94
C ASN A 451 23.85 -17.94 5.92
N SER A 452 24.42 -18.55 4.89
CA SER A 452 24.60 -19.99 4.73
C SER A 452 25.66 -20.60 5.68
N GLU A 453 26.06 -19.91 6.76
CA GLU A 453 27.12 -20.33 7.69
C GLU A 453 26.62 -20.64 9.12
N MET A 454 25.34 -20.97 9.31
CA MET A 454 24.88 -21.58 10.58
C MET A 454 24.34 -22.99 10.34
N HIS A 455 25.24 -23.93 10.04
CA HIS A 455 25.07 -25.35 10.35
C HIS A 455 26.40 -25.99 10.74
#